data_AF-A0A846H1T2-F1
#
_entry.id   AF-A0A846H1T2-F1
#
_cell.length_a   1.000
_cell.length_b   1.000
_cell.length_c   1.000
_cell.angle_alpha   90.00
_cell.angle_beta   90.00
_cell.angle_gamma   90.00
#
_symmetry.space_group_name_H-M   'P 1'
#
loop_
_entity.id
_entity.type
_entity.pdbx_description
1 polymer ?
#
loop_
_entity_poly.entity_id
_entity_poly.type
_entity_poly.pdbx_seq_one_letter_code
_entity_poly.pdbx_strand_id
1 'polypeptide(L)'
;MKIQSLFTKAFALTLVCISVMVLTIFRLTPSLAVSTTTTPTAQLSATPVIIAQYDLDSGRSGGRSLYKRLGEYDGISAVIDDTAQYVFNDPLIGKYFIGLSTNSKQRLGELLKAQFCQAAGGPCVYTGRPMKLSHSGIGGGLTNEEFNAFVNDIAQALDKNGVKTKAKNEVLAFAESLRGEIVER
;
A
#
# COMPACT_ATOMS: atom_id res chain seq x y z
N MET A 1 23.88 -13.39 52.31
CA MET A 1 22.53 -12.79 52.44
C MET A 1 22.48 -11.27 52.14
N LYS A 2 23.26 -10.74 51.18
CA LYS A 2 23.27 -9.28 50.84
C LYS A 2 22.80 -8.93 49.42
N ILE A 3 22.62 -9.91 48.54
CA ILE A 3 22.29 -9.68 47.11
C ILE A 3 20.78 -9.45 46.90
N GLN A 4 19.92 -10.10 47.69
CA GLN A 4 18.46 -9.96 47.59
C GLN A 4 17.97 -8.52 47.87
N SER A 5 18.64 -7.79 48.78
CA SER A 5 18.29 -6.41 49.15
C SER A 5 18.58 -5.37 48.05
N LEU A 6 19.56 -5.65 47.18
CA LEU A 6 19.95 -4.77 46.08
C LEU A 6 18.93 -4.81 44.94
N PHE A 7 18.36 -5.97 44.63
CA PHE A 7 17.36 -6.12 43.57
C PHE A 7 16.02 -5.45 43.93
N THR A 8 15.59 -5.50 45.20
CA THR A 8 14.34 -4.85 45.63
C THR A 8 14.44 -3.32 45.55
N LYS A 9 15.60 -2.75 45.87
CA LYS A 9 15.83 -1.30 45.81
C LYS A 9 15.93 -0.79 44.37
N ALA A 10 16.58 -1.55 43.48
CA ALA A 10 16.69 -1.20 42.07
C ALA A 10 15.33 -1.27 41.35
N PHE A 11 14.48 -2.24 41.69
CA PHE A 11 13.14 -2.38 41.11
C PHE A 11 12.17 -1.28 41.57
N ALA A 12 12.27 -0.84 42.83
CA ALA A 12 11.48 0.27 43.33
C ALA A 12 11.88 1.61 42.68
N LEU A 13 13.17 1.83 42.41
CA LEU A 13 13.65 3.08 41.82
C LEU A 13 13.24 3.21 40.34
N THR A 14 13.27 2.13 39.56
CA THR A 14 12.80 2.14 38.16
C THR A 14 11.30 2.33 38.04
N LEU A 15 10.50 1.76 38.94
CA LEU A 15 9.03 1.97 38.94
C LEU A 15 8.66 3.42 39.23
N VAL A 16 9.37 4.09 40.16
CA VAL A 16 9.16 5.51 40.47
C VAL A 16 9.54 6.40 39.28
N CYS A 17 10.64 6.10 38.59
CA CYS A 17 11.06 6.86 37.39
C CYS A 17 10.04 6.75 36.23
N ILE A 18 9.50 5.56 35.97
CA ILE A 18 8.47 5.36 34.94
C ILE A 18 7.20 6.14 35.30
N SER A 19 6.80 6.14 36.57
CA SER A 19 5.61 6.86 37.05
C SER A 19 5.72 8.37 36.90
N VAL A 20 6.89 8.95 37.21
CA VAL A 20 7.15 10.39 37.07
C VAL A 20 7.19 10.81 35.60
N MET A 21 7.78 9.98 34.72
CA MET A 21 7.82 10.28 33.28
C MET A 21 6.42 10.29 32.64
N VAL A 22 5.55 9.32 32.97
CA VAL A 22 4.19 9.25 32.40
C VAL A 22 3.31 10.43 32.85
N LEU A 23 3.46 10.92 34.09
CA LEU A 23 2.69 12.07 34.59
C LEU A 23 3.13 13.42 33.98
N THR A 24 4.38 13.54 33.54
CA THR A 24 4.88 14.78 32.91
C THR A 24 4.49 14.94 31.43
N ILE A 25 4.18 13.85 30.72
CA ILE A 25 3.88 13.88 29.28
C ILE A 25 2.40 14.25 29.02
N PHE A 26 1.50 14.12 30.01
CA PHE A 26 0.06 14.42 29.85
C PHE A 26 -0.32 15.89 30.12
N ARG A 27 0.65 16.78 30.40
CA ARG A 27 0.40 18.20 30.72
C ARG A 27 0.83 19.19 29.62
N LEU A 28 1.18 18.70 28.44
CA LEU A 28 1.59 19.53 27.30
C LEU A 28 0.74 19.19 26.06
N THR A 29 -0.57 19.42 26.14
CA THR A 29 -1.39 19.63 24.95
C THR A 29 -1.29 21.11 24.56
N PRO A 30 -0.68 21.47 23.41
CA PRO A 30 -0.88 22.79 22.86
C PRO A 30 -2.31 22.86 22.32
N SER A 31 -3.12 23.71 22.94
CA SER A 31 -4.40 24.17 22.42
C SER A 31 -4.17 24.78 21.03
N LEU A 32 -4.60 24.09 19.98
CA LEU A 32 -4.71 24.69 18.65
C LEU A 32 -5.94 25.60 18.68
N ALA A 33 -5.70 26.89 18.85
CA ALA A 33 -6.68 27.94 18.73
C ALA A 33 -7.32 27.91 17.34
N VAL A 34 -8.63 27.67 17.29
CA VAL A 34 -9.46 27.85 16.09
C VAL A 34 -9.51 29.34 15.78
N SER A 35 -8.86 29.76 14.71
CA SER A 35 -8.98 31.12 14.16
C SER A 35 -10.22 31.18 13.26
N THR A 36 -11.30 31.80 13.73
CA THR A 36 -12.44 32.14 12.88
C THR A 36 -12.07 33.33 11.99
N THR A 37 -11.68 33.05 10.75
CA THR A 37 -11.55 34.10 9.73
C THR A 37 -12.93 34.34 9.13
N THR A 38 -13.51 35.47 9.49
CA THR A 38 -14.74 36.00 8.91
C THR A 38 -14.46 36.47 7.48
N THR A 39 -14.92 35.71 6.49
CA THR A 39 -14.86 36.11 5.08
C THR A 39 -15.93 37.16 4.80
N PRO A 40 -15.60 38.34 4.23
CA PRO A 40 -16.60 39.32 3.82
C PRO A 40 -17.36 38.83 2.58
N THR A 41 -18.69 38.86 2.67
CA THR A 41 -19.61 38.53 1.58
C THR A 41 -19.57 39.62 0.52
N ALA A 42 -18.87 39.38 -0.60
CA ALA A 42 -19.04 40.16 -1.82
C ALA A 42 -20.25 39.60 -2.59
N GLN A 43 -21.38 40.29 -2.54
CA GLN A 43 -22.52 40.00 -3.42
C GLN A 43 -22.20 40.50 -4.83
N LEU A 44 -21.88 39.57 -5.73
CA LEU A 44 -21.85 39.83 -7.16
C LEU A 44 -23.21 39.47 -7.76
N SER A 45 -23.88 40.45 -8.35
CA SER A 45 -25.09 40.30 -9.13
C SER A 45 -24.80 39.43 -10.35
N ALA A 46 -25.26 38.18 -10.34
CA ALA A 46 -25.21 37.31 -11.51
C ALA A 46 -26.48 37.49 -12.36
N THR A 47 -26.33 38.11 -13.52
CA THR A 47 -27.24 37.89 -14.65
C THR A 47 -27.28 36.40 -14.98
N PRO A 48 -28.44 35.80 -15.30
CA PRO A 48 -28.50 34.40 -15.66
C PRO A 48 -27.79 34.20 -17.00
N VAL A 49 -26.54 33.73 -16.94
CA VAL A 49 -25.92 33.06 -18.08
C VAL A 49 -26.67 31.75 -18.22
N ILE A 50 -27.41 31.59 -19.32
CA ILE A 50 -27.95 30.30 -19.73
C ILE A 50 -26.74 29.43 -20.08
N ILE A 51 -26.18 28.79 -19.06
CA ILE A 51 -25.31 27.63 -19.26
C ILE A 51 -26.27 26.56 -19.76
N ALA A 52 -26.15 26.23 -21.04
CA ALA A 52 -26.72 25.02 -21.59
C ALA A 52 -26.44 23.90 -20.59
N GLN A 53 -27.49 23.30 -20.05
CA GLN A 53 -27.40 22.11 -19.24
C GLN A 53 -26.67 21.08 -20.11
N TYR A 54 -25.36 20.95 -19.92
CA TYR A 54 -24.62 19.84 -20.47
C TYR A 54 -25.10 18.66 -19.65
N ASP A 55 -26.15 18.00 -20.14
CA ASP A 55 -26.52 16.68 -19.68
C ASP A 55 -25.31 15.76 -19.90
N LEU A 56 -24.46 15.68 -18.87
CA LEU A 56 -23.33 14.75 -18.78
C LEU A 56 -23.80 13.31 -18.54
N ASP A 57 -25.09 13.03 -18.79
CA ASP A 57 -25.72 11.75 -18.48
C ASP A 57 -26.35 11.10 -19.72
N SER A 58 -25.62 11.07 -20.83
CA SER A 58 -26.02 10.26 -21.98
C SER A 58 -24.80 9.78 -22.77
N GLY A 59 -24.40 8.53 -22.52
CA GLY A 59 -23.76 7.72 -23.57
C GLY A 59 -22.31 7.28 -23.36
N ARG A 60 -21.92 6.77 -22.19
CA ARG A 60 -20.70 5.93 -22.09
C ARG A 60 -20.97 4.60 -21.39
N SER A 61 -21.22 3.58 -22.19
CA SER A 61 -20.70 2.22 -21.95
C SER A 61 -19.15 2.21 -22.11
N GLY A 62 -18.46 3.22 -21.59
CA GLY A 62 -17.01 3.35 -21.55
C GLY A 62 -16.58 3.01 -20.15
N GLY A 63 -16.33 1.72 -19.91
CA GLY A 63 -16.16 1.15 -18.58
C GLY A 63 -15.27 1.99 -17.66
N ARG A 64 -15.69 2.12 -16.40
CA ARG A 64 -14.85 2.67 -15.30
C ARG A 64 -13.42 2.16 -15.46
N SER A 65 -12.40 3.02 -15.29
CA SER A 65 -10.99 2.62 -15.35
C SER A 65 -10.73 1.42 -14.46
N LEU A 66 -9.68 0.63 -14.76
CA LEU A 66 -9.30 -0.51 -13.92
C LEU A 66 -9.13 -0.07 -12.45
N TYR A 67 -8.45 1.05 -12.22
CA TYR A 67 -8.31 1.68 -10.91
C TYR A 67 -9.66 1.83 -10.16
N LYS A 68 -10.67 2.44 -10.80
CA LYS A 68 -12.00 2.60 -10.18
C LYS A 68 -12.72 1.27 -9.95
N ARG A 69 -12.52 0.26 -10.80
CA ARG A 69 -13.14 -1.08 -10.62
C ARG A 69 -12.48 -1.91 -9.53
N LEU A 70 -11.21 -1.63 -9.23
CA LEU A 70 -10.45 -2.27 -8.17
C LEU A 70 -10.70 -1.64 -6.79
N GLY A 71 -11.51 -0.58 -6.69
CA GLY A 71 -11.70 0.13 -5.42
C GLY A 71 -10.62 1.18 -5.17
N GLU A 72 -10.08 1.76 -6.23
CA GLU A 72 -9.09 2.84 -6.17
C GLU A 72 -7.82 2.40 -5.40
N TYR A 73 -7.16 3.31 -4.69
CA TYR A 73 -5.90 2.98 -4.00
C TYR A 73 -6.12 1.95 -2.88
N ASP A 74 -7.18 2.09 -2.09
CA ASP A 74 -7.41 1.24 -0.92
C ASP A 74 -7.67 -0.22 -1.33
N GLY A 75 -8.47 -0.44 -2.38
CA GLY A 75 -8.72 -1.78 -2.89
C GLY A 75 -7.48 -2.42 -3.52
N ILE A 76 -6.64 -1.62 -4.20
CA ILE A 76 -5.34 -2.10 -4.69
C ILE A 76 -4.41 -2.42 -3.52
N SER A 77 -4.36 -1.57 -2.49
CA SER A 77 -3.54 -1.81 -1.30
C SER A 77 -3.92 -3.11 -0.63
N ALA A 78 -5.23 -3.35 -0.42
CA ALA A 78 -5.72 -4.58 0.21
C ALA A 78 -5.30 -5.83 -0.58
N VAL A 79 -5.46 -5.82 -1.92
CA VAL A 79 -5.02 -6.92 -2.78
C VAL A 79 -3.52 -7.15 -2.67
N ILE A 80 -2.69 -6.09 -2.72
CA ILE A 80 -1.23 -6.23 -2.68
C ILE A 80 -0.73 -6.65 -1.30
N ASP A 81 -1.35 -6.17 -0.22
CA ASP A 81 -1.03 -6.60 1.14
C ASP A 81 -1.32 -8.10 1.30
N ASP A 82 -2.42 -8.60 0.73
CA ASP A 82 -2.73 -10.04 0.68
C ASP A 82 -1.77 -10.82 -0.24
N THR A 83 -1.43 -10.29 -1.42
CA THR A 83 -0.41 -10.90 -2.31
C THR A 83 0.91 -11.08 -1.56
N ALA A 84 1.35 -10.08 -0.79
CA ALA A 84 2.58 -10.18 -0.02
C ALA A 84 2.52 -11.32 1.01
N GLN A 85 1.37 -11.53 1.66
CA GLN A 85 1.19 -12.67 2.57
C GLN A 85 1.30 -14.01 1.85
N TYR A 86 0.70 -14.16 0.66
CA TYR A 86 0.83 -15.39 -0.12
C TYR A 86 2.30 -15.61 -0.54
N VAL A 87 2.92 -14.61 -1.16
CA VAL A 87 4.30 -14.69 -1.69
C VAL A 87 5.33 -15.01 -0.60
N PHE A 88 5.23 -14.38 0.58
CA PHE A 88 6.19 -14.64 1.66
C PHE A 88 6.04 -16.02 2.30
N ASN A 89 4.90 -16.67 2.14
CA ASN A 89 4.63 -18.01 2.66
C ASN A 89 4.63 -19.08 1.57
N ASP A 90 4.82 -18.70 0.30
CA ASP A 90 4.87 -19.63 -0.83
C ASP A 90 6.14 -20.51 -0.74
N PRO A 91 6.02 -21.84 -0.81
CA PRO A 91 7.14 -22.75 -0.66
C PRO A 91 8.16 -22.69 -1.81
N LEU A 92 7.76 -22.22 -2.99
CA LEU A 92 8.61 -22.14 -4.17
C LEU A 92 9.37 -20.81 -4.23
N ILE A 93 8.70 -19.68 -3.95
CA ILE A 93 9.26 -18.33 -4.12
C ILE A 93 9.54 -17.57 -2.82
N GLY A 94 8.94 -17.98 -1.69
CA GLY A 94 9.15 -17.33 -0.39
C GLY A 94 10.62 -17.30 0.05
N LYS A 95 11.42 -18.27 -0.42
CA LYS A 95 12.87 -18.36 -0.20
C LYS A 95 13.63 -17.09 -0.59
N TYR A 96 13.16 -16.33 -1.58
CA TYR A 96 13.83 -15.12 -2.05
C TYR A 96 13.74 -13.94 -1.07
N PHE A 97 12.83 -14.02 -0.09
CA PHE A 97 12.57 -12.96 0.87
C PHE A 97 13.08 -13.28 2.27
N ILE A 98 13.77 -14.41 2.44
CA ILE A 98 14.43 -14.78 3.69
C ILE A 98 15.54 -13.76 3.99
N GLY A 99 15.57 -13.25 5.22
CA GLY A 99 16.54 -12.25 5.66
C GLY A 99 16.16 -10.80 5.41
N LEU A 100 15.05 -10.53 4.71
CA LEU A 100 14.52 -9.16 4.63
C LEU A 100 13.99 -8.69 5.99
N SER A 101 14.42 -7.49 6.41
CA SER A 101 13.87 -6.82 7.57
C SER A 101 12.39 -6.45 7.36
N THR A 102 11.66 -6.18 8.46
CA THR A 102 10.29 -5.67 8.40
C THR A 102 10.19 -4.41 7.54
N ASN A 103 11.13 -3.48 7.67
CA ASN A 103 11.14 -2.24 6.88
C ASN A 103 11.38 -2.52 5.39
N SER A 104 12.24 -3.49 5.06
CA SER A 104 12.48 -3.91 3.68
C SER A 104 11.22 -4.52 3.04
N LYS A 105 10.49 -5.35 3.79
CA LYS A 105 9.22 -5.93 3.34
C LYS A 105 8.14 -4.87 3.14
N GLN A 106 8.03 -3.91 4.06
CA GLN A 106 7.13 -2.77 3.91
C GLN A 106 7.45 -1.94 2.68
N ARG A 107 8.73 -1.61 2.45
CA ARG A 107 9.15 -0.87 1.25
C ARG A 107 8.82 -1.62 -0.04
N LEU A 108 8.99 -2.94 -0.06
CA LEU A 108 8.59 -3.77 -1.20
C LEU A 108 7.08 -3.69 -1.44
N GLY A 109 6.27 -3.81 -0.38
CA GLY A 109 4.81 -3.66 -0.46
C GLY A 109 4.38 -2.32 -1.07
N GLU A 110 4.95 -1.20 -0.59
CA GLU A 110 4.65 0.13 -1.13
C GLU A 110 5.06 0.29 -2.61
N LEU A 111 6.17 -0.32 -3.03
CA LEU A 111 6.58 -0.33 -4.43
C LEU A 111 5.60 -1.13 -5.31
N LEU A 112 5.13 -2.29 -4.84
CA LEU A 112 4.12 -3.07 -5.55
C LEU A 112 2.79 -2.31 -5.63
N LYS A 113 2.32 -1.70 -4.54
CA LYS A 113 1.11 -0.86 -4.54
C LYS A 113 1.21 0.25 -5.58
N ALA A 114 2.32 0.98 -5.63
CA ALA A 114 2.55 2.03 -6.61
C ALA A 114 2.56 1.48 -8.04
N GLN A 115 3.21 0.33 -8.28
CA GLN A 115 3.31 -0.29 -9.60
C GLN A 115 1.93 -0.73 -10.13
N PHE A 116 1.15 -1.44 -9.33
CA PHE A 116 -0.19 -1.89 -9.72
C PHE A 116 -1.20 -0.75 -9.77
N CYS A 117 -1.07 0.26 -8.90
CA CYS A 117 -1.88 1.48 -9.00
C CYS A 117 -1.63 2.23 -10.32
N GLN A 118 -0.36 2.45 -10.68
CA GLN A 118 -0.03 3.10 -11.95
C GLN A 118 -0.54 2.27 -13.14
N ALA A 119 -0.32 0.95 -13.14
CA ALA A 119 -0.76 0.06 -14.20
C ALA A 119 -2.29 0.02 -14.35
N ALA A 120 -3.02 0.16 -13.25
CA ALA A 120 -4.48 0.25 -13.26
C ALA A 120 -5.02 1.60 -13.79
N GLY A 121 -4.14 2.55 -14.14
CA GLY A 121 -4.49 3.90 -14.54
C GLY A 121 -4.85 4.81 -13.37
N GLY A 122 -4.36 4.49 -12.17
CA GLY A 122 -4.45 5.35 -10.99
C GLY A 122 -3.43 6.48 -11.00
N PRO A 123 -3.51 7.43 -10.05
CA PRO A 123 -2.64 8.60 -10.00
C PRO A 123 -1.23 8.31 -9.46
N CYS A 124 -0.93 7.07 -9.08
CA CYS A 124 0.35 6.71 -8.49
C CYS A 124 1.47 6.70 -9.53
N VAL A 125 2.68 6.98 -9.07
CA VAL A 125 3.91 6.89 -9.86
C VAL A 125 4.81 5.84 -9.25
N TYR A 126 5.13 4.81 -10.02
CA TYR A 126 6.14 3.82 -9.67
C TYR A 126 7.53 4.45 -9.76
N THR A 127 8.20 4.47 -8.62
CA THR A 127 9.56 5.04 -8.47
C THR A 127 10.61 3.98 -8.19
N GLY A 128 10.24 2.71 -8.34
CA GLY A 128 11.16 1.58 -8.19
C GLY A 128 12.06 1.40 -9.41
N ARG A 129 12.95 0.42 -9.31
CA ARG A 129 13.85 0.04 -10.41
C ARG A 129 13.05 -0.62 -11.54
N PRO A 130 13.52 -0.54 -12.80
CA PRO A 130 13.01 -1.37 -13.89
C PRO A 130 12.99 -2.86 -13.50
N MET A 131 12.06 -3.64 -14.03
CA MET A 131 11.86 -5.03 -13.59
C MET A 131 13.09 -5.90 -13.82
N LYS A 132 13.78 -5.73 -14.95
CA LYS A 132 15.05 -6.41 -15.22
C LYS A 132 16.10 -6.14 -14.15
N LEU A 133 16.29 -4.88 -13.75
CA LEU A 133 17.28 -4.51 -12.73
C LEU A 133 16.84 -4.87 -11.30
N SER A 134 15.54 -5.03 -11.06
CA SER A 134 15.01 -5.47 -9.78
C SER A 134 15.29 -6.96 -9.54
N HIS A 135 15.35 -7.77 -10.60
CA HIS A 135 15.47 -9.23 -10.51
C HIS A 135 16.81 -9.80 -10.97
N SER A 136 17.71 -8.98 -11.55
CA SER A 136 19.03 -9.42 -12.05
C SER A 136 19.98 -10.00 -10.98
N GLY A 137 19.66 -9.85 -9.69
CA GLY A 137 20.45 -10.37 -8.58
C GLY A 137 20.07 -11.80 -8.15
N ILE A 138 19.05 -12.40 -8.78
CA ILE A 138 18.62 -13.76 -8.47
C ILE A 138 19.64 -14.72 -9.08
N GLY A 139 20.55 -15.24 -8.25
CA GLY A 139 21.64 -16.13 -8.66
C GLY A 139 21.11 -17.35 -9.41
N GLY A 140 21.46 -17.45 -10.70
CA GLY A 140 20.97 -18.49 -11.59
C GLY A 140 19.70 -18.13 -12.36
N GLY A 141 19.04 -17.00 -12.09
CA GLY A 141 17.87 -16.53 -12.82
C GLY A 141 16.54 -17.09 -12.31
N LEU A 142 15.47 -16.29 -12.33
CA LEU A 142 14.12 -16.71 -11.94
C LEU A 142 13.50 -17.57 -13.05
N THR A 143 12.85 -18.68 -12.68
CA THR A 143 12.27 -19.63 -13.66
C THR A 143 10.82 -19.29 -14.02
N ASN A 144 10.34 -19.81 -15.16
CA ASN A 144 8.93 -19.72 -15.50
C ASN A 144 7.98 -20.27 -14.43
N GLU A 145 8.35 -21.37 -13.76
CA GLU A 145 7.55 -21.99 -12.70
C GLU A 145 7.44 -21.07 -11.47
N GLU A 146 8.55 -20.47 -11.06
CA GLU A 146 8.58 -19.51 -9.96
C GLU A 146 7.76 -18.26 -10.28
N PHE A 147 7.82 -17.76 -11.51
CA PHE A 147 6.98 -16.65 -11.94
C PHE A 147 5.49 -17.02 -11.92
N ASN A 148 5.15 -18.23 -12.35
CA ASN A 148 3.77 -18.71 -12.31
C ASN A 148 3.23 -18.80 -10.88
N ALA A 149 4.06 -19.20 -9.91
CA ALA A 149 3.68 -19.16 -8.49
C ALA A 149 3.33 -17.73 -8.05
N PHE A 150 4.14 -16.73 -8.41
CA PHE A 150 3.84 -15.32 -8.12
C PHE A 150 2.51 -14.86 -8.75
N VAL A 151 2.26 -15.19 -10.02
CA VAL A 151 0.99 -14.85 -10.69
C VAL A 151 -0.20 -15.55 -10.01
N ASN A 152 -0.04 -16.79 -9.56
CA ASN A 152 -1.07 -17.51 -8.82
C ASN A 152 -1.34 -16.87 -7.45
N ASP A 153 -0.32 -16.38 -6.76
CA ASP A 153 -0.48 -15.65 -5.49
C ASP A 153 -1.26 -14.35 -5.65
N ILE A 154 -1.03 -13.61 -6.75
CA ILE A 154 -1.85 -12.45 -7.12
C ILE A 154 -3.30 -12.90 -7.37
N ALA A 155 -3.50 -13.99 -8.11
CA ALA A 155 -4.84 -14.50 -8.41
C ALA A 155 -5.62 -14.88 -7.14
N GLN A 156 -4.96 -15.53 -6.17
CA GLN A 156 -5.53 -15.87 -4.87
C GLN A 156 -5.92 -14.62 -4.07
N ALA A 157 -5.06 -13.59 -4.04
CA ALA A 157 -5.38 -12.32 -3.38
C ALA A 157 -6.56 -11.59 -4.05
N LEU A 158 -6.63 -11.58 -5.37
CA LEU A 158 -7.74 -11.00 -6.12
C LEU A 158 -9.07 -11.72 -5.82
N ASP A 159 -9.05 -13.05 -5.73
CA ASP A 159 -10.23 -13.85 -5.38
C ASP A 159 -10.68 -13.58 -3.94
N LYS A 160 -9.73 -13.55 -2.99
CA LYS A 160 -10.00 -13.21 -1.58
C LYS A 160 -10.65 -11.85 -1.43
N ASN A 161 -10.24 -10.87 -2.24
CA ASN A 161 -10.78 -9.51 -2.23
C ASN A 161 -12.05 -9.34 -3.10
N GLY A 162 -12.59 -10.43 -3.65
CA GLY A 162 -13.85 -10.40 -4.42
C GLY A 162 -13.76 -9.62 -5.74
N VAL A 163 -12.56 -9.50 -6.31
CA VAL A 163 -12.35 -8.78 -7.57
C VAL A 163 -13.04 -9.52 -8.71
N LYS A 164 -13.91 -8.81 -9.44
CA LYS A 164 -14.67 -9.37 -10.57
C LYS A 164 -13.72 -9.89 -11.65
N THR A 165 -14.08 -11.01 -12.29
CA THR A 165 -13.28 -11.73 -13.31
C THR A 165 -12.64 -10.83 -14.36
N LYS A 166 -13.40 -9.85 -14.89
CA LYS A 166 -12.84 -8.92 -15.89
C LYS A 166 -11.67 -8.10 -15.34
N ALA A 167 -11.83 -7.50 -14.15
CA ALA A 167 -10.75 -6.72 -13.52
C ALA A 167 -9.60 -7.64 -13.07
N LYS A 168 -9.90 -8.84 -12.56
CA LYS A 168 -8.89 -9.85 -12.22
C LYS A 168 -8.01 -10.19 -13.42
N ASN A 169 -8.62 -10.50 -14.57
CA ASN A 169 -7.88 -10.85 -15.78
C ASN A 169 -6.99 -9.70 -16.28
N GLU A 170 -7.44 -8.45 -16.17
CA GLU A 170 -6.63 -7.29 -16.56
C GLU A 170 -5.43 -7.08 -15.61
N VAL A 171 -5.58 -7.31 -14.30
CA VAL A 171 -4.48 -7.28 -13.34
C VAL A 171 -3.47 -8.39 -13.61
N LEU A 172 -3.94 -9.62 -13.86
CA LEU A 172 -3.08 -10.75 -14.18
C LEU A 172 -2.36 -10.57 -15.52
N ALA A 173 -3.03 -9.96 -16.51
CA ALA A 173 -2.40 -9.62 -17.79
C ALA A 173 -1.28 -8.58 -17.62
N PHE A 174 -1.45 -7.60 -16.73
CA PHE A 174 -0.37 -6.67 -16.38
C PHE A 174 0.80 -7.41 -15.73
N ALA A 175 0.56 -8.26 -14.73
CA ALA A 175 1.63 -9.05 -14.11
C ALA A 175 2.36 -9.90 -15.15
N GLU A 176 1.63 -10.60 -16.01
CA GLU A 176 2.16 -11.44 -17.08
C GLU A 176 3.01 -10.66 -18.09
N SER A 177 2.64 -9.40 -18.38
CA SER A 177 3.41 -8.55 -19.31
C SER A 177 4.85 -8.28 -18.84
N LEU A 178 5.12 -8.43 -17.54
CA LEU A 178 6.45 -8.24 -16.95
C LEU A 178 7.35 -9.48 -17.09
N ARG A 179 6.82 -10.63 -17.53
CA ARG A 179 7.56 -11.90 -17.57
C ARG A 179 8.87 -11.79 -18.35
N GLY A 180 8.84 -11.16 -19.52
CA GLY A 180 10.02 -11.01 -20.38
C GLY A 180 11.14 -10.15 -19.78
N GLU A 181 10.85 -9.36 -18.74
CA GLU A 181 11.85 -8.60 -18.00
C GLU A 181 12.36 -9.33 -16.75
N ILE A 182 11.66 -10.36 -16.27
CA ILE A 182 11.89 -10.97 -14.96
C ILE A 182 12.44 -12.39 -15.07
N VAL A 183 11.90 -13.19 -15.99
CA VAL A 183 12.26 -14.59 -16.15
C VAL A 183 13.54 -14.70 -16.99
N GLU A 184 14.51 -15.43 -16.48
CA GLU A 184 15.81 -15.66 -17.13
C GLU A 184 16.05 -17.15 -17.46
N ARG A 185 15.14 -18.04 -17.06
CA ARG A 185 15.24 -19.50 -17.26
C ARG A 185 13.92 -20.18 -17.62
#